data_AF-A0A9E4EZ42-F1
#
_entry.id   AF-A0A9E4EZ42-F1
#
_cell.length_a   1.000
_cell.length_b   1.000
_cell.length_c   1.000
_cell.angle_alpha   90.00
_cell.angle_beta   90.00
_cell.angle_gamma   90.00
#
_symmetry.space_group_name_H-M   'P 1'
#
loop_
_entity.id
_entity.type
_entity.pdbx_description
1 polymer ?
#
loop_
_entity_poly.entity_id
_entity_poly.type
_entity_poly.pdbx_seq_one_letter_code
_entity_poly.pdbx_strand_id
1 'polypeptide(L)'
;MSLQTESTLQFDLDETQKMLRQTVRELSERYIAPRAADIDENEEYPEDIFQLQKEHGLLGIFFPEEYGGGGMGFLGGCVAIEEIARVCSNSPLFIVLNMLSSRVIDL
;
A
#
# COMPACT_ATOMS: atom_id res chain seq x y z
N MET A 1 32.27 10.15 24.46
CA MET A 1 31.17 9.27 24.90
C MET A 1 30.30 8.99 23.68
N SER A 2 30.74 8.03 22.87
CA SER A 2 30.01 7.61 21.67
C SER A 2 28.78 6.82 22.12
N LEU A 3 27.60 7.41 21.95
CA LEU A 3 26.36 6.65 22.07
C LEU A 3 26.36 5.65 20.91
N GLN A 4 26.63 4.40 21.24
CA GLN A 4 26.35 3.28 20.34
C GLN A 4 24.83 3.20 20.20
N THR A 5 24.30 3.64 19.06
CA THR A 5 22.93 3.33 18.68
C THR A 5 22.89 1.87 18.22
N GLU A 6 23.01 0.93 19.16
CA GLU A 6 22.61 -0.44 18.90
C GLU A 6 21.10 -0.54 19.12
N SER A 7 20.36 -0.37 18.03
CA SER A 7 19.04 -0.96 17.88
C SER A 7 19.12 -1.92 16.69
N THR A 8 19.78 -3.05 16.88
CA THR A 8 19.73 -4.19 15.94
C THR A 8 18.42 -4.96 16.11
N LEU A 9 17.29 -4.26 16.08
CA LEU A 9 15.99 -4.87 15.79
C LEU A 9 15.92 -5.02 14.27
N GLN A 10 16.32 -6.18 13.78
CA GLN A 10 16.14 -6.55 12.39
C GLN A 10 14.67 -6.95 12.21
N PHE A 11 13.81 -5.97 11.91
CA PHE A 11 12.42 -6.21 11.54
C PHE A 11 12.38 -6.75 10.11
N ASP A 12 12.69 -8.04 9.98
CA ASP A 12 12.65 -8.70 8.68
C ASP A 12 11.21 -8.98 8.27
N LEU A 13 10.89 -8.66 7.02
CA LEU A 13 9.66 -9.09 6.38
C LEU A 13 9.73 -10.60 6.14
N ASP A 14 8.59 -11.29 6.23
CA ASP A 14 8.50 -12.64 5.71
C ASP A 14 8.59 -12.65 4.17
N GLU A 15 8.80 -13.82 3.57
CA GLU A 15 8.95 -13.94 2.12
C GLU A 15 7.70 -13.47 1.35
N THR A 16 6.51 -13.67 1.92
CA THR A 16 5.25 -13.23 1.32
C THR A 16 5.16 -11.69 1.30
N GLN A 17 5.55 -11.03 2.37
CA GLN A 17 5.63 -9.57 2.48
C GLN A 17 6.75 -8.98 1.59
N LYS A 18 7.88 -9.68 1.45
CA LYS A 18 8.94 -9.29 0.50
C LYS A 18 8.45 -9.34 -0.95
N MET A 19 7.76 -10.41 -1.32
CA MET A 19 7.14 -10.54 -2.65
C MET A 19 6.08 -9.47 -2.88
N LEU A 20 5.24 -9.19 -1.88
CA LEU A 20 4.29 -8.08 -1.93
C LEU A 20 5.01 -6.75 -2.18
N ARG A 21 6.04 -6.44 -1.38
CA ARG A 21 6.84 -5.21 -1.52
C ARG A 21 7.37 -5.06 -2.94
N GLN A 22 8.00 -6.11 -3.47
CA GLN A 22 8.56 -6.09 -4.82
C GLN A 22 7.47 -5.85 -5.87
N THR A 23 6.36 -6.59 -5.78
CA THR A 23 5.25 -6.49 -6.74
C THR A 23 4.65 -5.09 -6.73
N VAL A 24 4.33 -4.56 -5.56
CA VAL A 24 3.73 -3.23 -5.42
C VAL A 24 4.70 -2.14 -5.86
N ARG A 25 6.00 -2.29 -5.59
CA ARG A 25 7.02 -1.36 -6.10
C ARG A 25 7.06 -1.33 -7.62
N GLU A 26 7.11 -2.49 -8.27
CA GLU A 26 7.13 -2.59 -9.73
C GLU A 26 5.88 -1.97 -10.36
N LEU A 27 4.70 -2.23 -9.79
CA LEU A 27 3.44 -1.61 -10.24
C LEU A 27 3.46 -0.09 -10.06
N SER A 28 3.94 0.37 -8.91
CA SER A 28 3.98 1.80 -8.56
C SER A 28 4.92 2.57 -9.48
N GLU A 29 6.14 2.08 -9.68
CA GLU A 29 7.14 2.71 -10.55
C GLU A 29 6.71 2.69 -12.02
N ARG A 30 6.05 1.61 -12.46
CA ARG A 30 5.67 1.44 -13.88
C ARG A 30 4.40 2.18 -14.27
N TYR A 31 3.39 2.21 -13.41
CA TYR A 31 2.05 2.68 -13.77
C TYR A 31 1.61 3.92 -12.99
N ILE A 32 1.97 4.03 -11.71
CA ILE A 32 1.53 5.15 -10.85
C ILE A 32 2.44 6.37 -11.03
N ALA A 33 3.76 6.17 -10.94
CA ALA A 33 4.75 7.25 -10.99
C ALA A 33 4.65 8.14 -12.24
N PRO A 34 4.45 7.59 -13.47
CA PRO A 34 4.35 8.43 -14.67
C PRO A 34 3.08 9.27 -14.73
N ARG A 35 2.02 8.88 -14.01
CA ARG A 35 0.72 9.56 -14.00
C ARG A 35 0.58 10.56 -12.86
N ALA A 36 1.32 10.39 -11.77
CA ALA A 36 1.13 11.14 -10.52
C ALA A 36 1.08 12.67 -10.71
N ALA A 37 2.07 13.25 -11.40
CA ALA A 37 2.13 14.71 -11.59
C ALA A 37 1.02 15.26 -12.50
N ASP A 38 0.63 14.49 -13.53
CA ASP A 38 -0.43 14.86 -14.47
C ASP A 38 -1.81 14.84 -13.79
N ILE A 39 -2.05 13.84 -12.94
CA ILE A 39 -3.26 13.74 -12.12
C ILE A 39 -3.36 14.93 -11.15
N ASP A 40 -2.26 15.25 -10.47
CA ASP A 40 -2.21 16.34 -9.49
C ASP A 40 -2.43 17.72 -10.16
N GLU A 41 -1.84 17.97 -11.33
CA GLU A 41 -1.98 19.24 -12.07
C GLU A 41 -3.39 19.42 -12.65
N ASN A 42 -4.01 18.34 -13.13
CA ASN A 42 -5.31 18.41 -13.80
C ASN A 42 -6.51 18.17 -12.86
N GLU A 43 -6.26 17.86 -11.58
CA GLU A 43 -7.30 17.52 -10.59
C GLU A 43 -8.22 16.37 -11.06
N GLU A 44 -7.68 15.44 -11.84
CA GLU A 44 -8.42 14.31 -12.41
C GLU A 44 -8.64 13.20 -11.36
N TYR A 45 -9.80 12.53 -11.41
CA TYR A 45 -9.96 11.28 -10.68
C TYR A 45 -9.22 10.13 -11.40
N PRO A 46 -8.24 9.49 -10.77
CA PRO A 46 -7.37 8.53 -11.46
C PRO A 46 -8.00 7.14 -11.51
N GLU A 47 -9.02 7.00 -12.35
CA GLU A 47 -9.77 5.75 -12.57
C GLU A 47 -8.84 4.61 -13.00
N ASP A 48 -7.84 4.90 -13.83
CA ASP A 48 -6.82 3.94 -14.28
C ASP A 48 -6.02 3.36 -13.10
N ILE A 49 -5.60 4.22 -12.17
CA ILE A 49 -4.88 3.78 -10.96
C ILE A 49 -5.80 3.04 -9.99
N PHE A 50 -7.07 3.45 -9.88
CA PHE A 50 -8.05 2.74 -9.08
C PHE A 50 -8.28 1.31 -9.59
N GLN A 51 -8.51 1.14 -10.91
CA GLN A 51 -8.70 -0.18 -11.50
C GLN A 51 -7.44 -1.04 -11.39
N LEU A 52 -6.24 -0.46 -11.58
CA LEU A 52 -4.98 -1.17 -11.35
C LEU A 52 -4.92 -1.76 -9.93
N GLN A 53 -5.17 -0.95 -8.91
CA GLN A 53 -5.14 -1.44 -7.52
C GLN A 53 -6.21 -2.49 -7.24
N LYS A 54 -7.39 -2.37 -7.86
CA LYS A 54 -8.47 -3.35 -7.76
C LYS A 54 -8.11 -4.70 -8.39
N GLU A 55 -7.58 -4.69 -9.61
CA GLU A 55 -7.18 -5.89 -10.34
C GLU A 55 -6.07 -6.66 -9.63
N HIS A 56 -5.19 -5.94 -8.93
CA HIS A 56 -4.12 -6.53 -8.12
C HIS A 56 -4.52 -6.83 -6.66
N GLY A 57 -5.80 -6.72 -6.30
CA GLY A 57 -6.33 -7.07 -4.98
C GLY A 57 -5.90 -6.14 -3.84
N LEU A 58 -5.28 -4.99 -4.14
CA LEU A 58 -4.73 -4.07 -3.14
C LEU A 58 -5.83 -3.34 -2.36
N LEU A 59 -6.98 -3.08 -2.98
CA LEU A 59 -8.14 -2.49 -2.30
C LEU A 59 -8.71 -3.41 -1.21
N GLY A 60 -8.50 -4.72 -1.37
CA GLY A 60 -8.96 -5.77 -0.47
C GLY A 60 -7.90 -6.23 0.55
N ILE A 61 -6.73 -5.61 0.59
CA ILE A 61 -5.51 -6.19 1.19
C ILE A 61 -5.63 -6.52 2.69
N PHE A 62 -6.45 -5.78 3.42
CA PHE A 62 -6.65 -5.97 4.86
C PHE A 62 -7.71 -7.00 5.21
N PHE A 63 -8.57 -7.36 4.27
CA PHE A 63 -9.71 -8.21 4.54
C PHE A 63 -9.30 -9.69 4.51
N PRO A 64 -9.88 -10.53 5.38
CA PRO A 64 -9.72 -11.98 5.31
C PRO A 64 -10.09 -12.55 3.95
N GLU A 65 -9.39 -13.61 3.54
CA GLU A 65 -9.65 -14.32 2.28
C GLU A 65 -11.08 -14.89 2.20
N GLU A 66 -11.68 -15.28 3.34
CA GLU A 66 -13.06 -15.79 3.39
C GLU A 66 -14.12 -14.80 2.88
N TYR A 67 -13.79 -13.49 2.89
CA TYR A 67 -14.63 -12.42 2.35
C TYR A 67 -14.17 -11.94 0.96
N GLY A 68 -13.25 -12.67 0.32
CA GLY A 68 -12.64 -12.27 -0.95
C GLY A 68 -11.53 -11.23 -0.82
N GLY A 69 -10.96 -11.06 0.38
CA GLY A 69 -9.86 -10.15 0.67
C GLY A 69 -8.48 -10.75 0.41
N GLY A 70 -7.43 -9.93 0.59
CA GLY A 70 -6.04 -10.33 0.37
C GLY A 70 -5.36 -10.99 1.56
N GLY A 71 -5.94 -10.95 2.76
CA GLY A 71 -5.44 -11.68 3.94
C GLY A 71 -4.07 -11.24 4.49
N MET A 72 -3.49 -10.14 4.00
CA MET A 72 -2.10 -9.75 4.29
C MET A 72 -1.91 -9.07 5.66
N GLY A 73 -3.00 -8.88 6.41
CA GLY A 73 -3.01 -8.21 7.70
C GLY A 73 -2.53 -6.76 7.63
N PHE A 74 -2.28 -6.17 8.80
CA PHE A 74 -1.87 -4.78 8.90
C PHE A 74 -0.48 -4.51 8.31
N LEU A 75 0.50 -5.35 8.63
CA LEU A 75 1.88 -5.13 8.19
C LEU A 75 1.99 -5.21 6.66
N GLY A 76 1.32 -6.19 6.02
CA GLY A 76 1.28 -6.27 4.56
C GLY A 76 0.61 -5.04 3.93
N GLY A 77 -0.50 -4.56 4.51
CA GLY A 77 -1.11 -3.30 4.07
C GLY A 77 -0.18 -2.10 4.22
N CYS A 78 0.57 -1.98 5.32
CA CYS A 78 1.59 -0.94 5.50
C CYS A 78 2.68 -1.02 4.43
N VAL A 79 3.16 -2.22 4.11
CA VAL A 79 4.17 -2.44 3.06
C VAL A 79 3.65 -1.98 1.69
N ALA A 80 2.40 -2.32 1.33
CA ALA A 80 1.81 -1.87 0.08
C ALA A 80 1.64 -0.34 0.03
N ILE A 81 1.14 0.25 1.11
CA ILE A 81 0.96 1.71 1.23
C ILE A 81 2.30 2.43 1.10
N GLU A 82 3.35 1.94 1.77
CA GLU A 82 4.69 2.53 1.72
C GLU A 82 5.22 2.59 0.29
N GLU A 83 5.15 1.49 -0.46
CA GLU A 83 5.69 1.45 -1.83
C GLU A 83 4.91 2.35 -2.81
N ILE A 84 3.58 2.46 -2.65
CA ILE A 84 2.77 3.37 -3.48
C ILE A 84 3.06 4.83 -3.08
N ALA A 85 3.12 5.12 -1.78
CA ALA A 85 3.36 6.46 -1.26
C ALA A 85 4.73 7.03 -1.67
N ARG A 86 5.71 6.18 -1.99
CA ARG A 86 7.03 6.60 -2.52
C ARG A 86 6.92 7.35 -3.85
N VAL A 87 5.87 7.12 -4.64
CA VAL A 87 5.70 7.74 -5.97
C VAL A 87 4.49 8.64 -6.08
N CYS A 88 3.45 8.43 -5.27
CA CYS A 88 2.27 9.30 -5.21
C CYS A 88 1.62 9.25 -3.83
N SER A 89 1.43 10.41 -3.20
CA SER A 89 0.81 10.51 -1.86
C SER A 89 -0.72 10.27 -1.88
N ASN A 90 -1.39 10.49 -3.01
CA ASN A 90 -2.84 10.38 -3.14
C ASN A 90 -3.30 8.92 -3.41
N SER A 91 -2.62 8.20 -4.30
CA SER A 91 -2.99 6.83 -4.68
C SER A 91 -3.11 5.79 -3.54
N PRO A 92 -2.32 5.79 -2.45
CA PRO A 92 -2.48 4.82 -1.38
C PRO A 92 -3.72 5.08 -0.52
N LEU A 93 -4.35 6.28 -0.63
CA LEU A 93 -5.56 6.60 0.12
C LEU A 93 -6.73 5.69 -0.27
N PHE A 94 -6.76 5.13 -1.48
CA PHE A 94 -7.79 4.16 -1.85
C PHE A 94 -7.77 2.92 -0.94
N ILE A 95 -6.58 2.46 -0.56
CA ILE A 95 -6.36 1.33 0.34
C ILE A 95 -6.73 1.73 1.78
N VAL A 96 -6.24 2.89 2.24
CA VAL A 96 -6.48 3.38 3.60
C VAL A 96 -7.96 3.64 3.86
N LEU A 97 -8.65 4.33 2.94
CA LEU A 97 -10.05 4.70 3.11
C LEU A 97 -10.97 3.47 3.09
N ASN A 98 -10.66 2.45 2.28
CA ASN A 98 -11.38 1.17 2.33
C ASN A 98 -11.20 0.45 3.67
N MET A 99 -10.01 0.54 4.27
CA MET A 99 -9.79 -0.03 5.61
C MET A 99 -10.62 0.70 6.67
N LEU A 100 -10.68 2.03 6.62
CA LEU A 100 -11.35 2.82 7.67
C LEU A 100 -12.86 2.61 7.68
N SER A 101 -13.49 2.49 6.50
CA SER A 101 -14.95 2.31 6.41
C SER A 101 -15.45 0.98 6.97
N SER A 102 -14.57 -0.01 7.05
CA SER A 102 -14.94 -1.38 7.40
C SER A 102 -14.60 -1.79 8.83
N ARG A 103 -13.83 -0.95 9.55
CA ARG A 103 -13.53 -1.23 10.96
C ARG A 103 -14.60 -0.63 11.85
N VAL A 104 -15.16 -1.47 12.71
CA VAL A 104 -15.90 -1.00 13.89
C VAL A 104 -14.88 -0.34 14.81
N ILE A 105 -15.08 0.96 15.09
CA ILE A 105 -14.31 1.65 16.13
C ILE A 105 -14.97 1.25 17.46
N ASP A 106 -14.41 0.24 18.12
CA ASP A 106 -14.72 0.00 19.53
C ASP A 106 -14.01 1.09 20.35
N LEU A 107 -14.76 2.14 20.73
CA LEU A 107 -14.29 3.24 21.60
C LEU A 107 -14.37 2.87 23.08
#